data_AF-A0A497RCU6-F1
#
_entry.id   AF-A0A497RCU6-F1
#
_cell.length_a   1.000
_cell.length_b   1.000
_cell.length_c   1.000
_cell.angle_alpha   90.00
_cell.angle_beta   90.00
_cell.angle_gamma   90.00
#
_symmetry.space_group_name_H-M   'P 1'
#
loop_
_entity.id
_entity.type
_entity.pdbx_description
1 polymer ?
#
loop_
_entity_poly.entity_id
_entity_poly.type
_entity_poly.pdbx_seq_one_letter_code
_entity_poly.pdbx_strand_id
1 'polypeptide(L)' 'MLNVFDDKKSFGHTIAGIFTYFIPIVFVFFVFYEVIEHIYLAGKEKEANFLGDIVEFLFGLGLITITMRFMCF' A
#
# COMPACT_ATOMS: atom_id res chain seq x y z
N MET A 1 -3.84 -18.27 0.09
CA MET A 1 -2.71 -17.70 0.85
C MET A 1 -2.60 -16.26 0.40
N LEU A 2 -2.70 -15.31 1.33
CA LEU A 2 -2.39 -13.90 1.05
C LEU A 2 -0.88 -13.82 0.89
N ASN A 3 -0.40 -13.52 -0.32
CA ASN A 3 1.03 -13.33 -0.58
C ASN A 3 1.35 -11.85 -0.37
N VAL A 4 1.55 -11.49 0.90
CA VAL A 4 2.04 -10.16 1.28
C VAL A 4 3.57 -10.20 1.15
N PHE A 5 4.17 -9.22 0.49
CA PHE A 5 5.62 -9.09 0.26
C PHE A 5 6.28 -10.11 -0.69
N ASP A 6 5.56 -10.63 -1.69
CA ASP A 6 6.11 -11.68 -2.57
C ASP A 6 6.81 -11.14 -3.83
N ASP A 7 6.61 -9.86 -4.18
CA ASP A 7 7.08 -9.29 -5.44
C ASP A 7 7.86 -7.97 -5.28
N LYS A 8 8.79 -7.66 -6.19
CA LYS A 8 9.55 -6.38 -6.14
C LYS A 8 8.64 -5.15 -6.27
N LYS A 9 7.46 -5.32 -6.87
CA LYS A 9 6.40 -4.31 -6.99
C LYS A 9 5.83 -3.93 -5.61
N SER A 10 5.75 -4.90 -4.71
CA SER A 10 5.15 -4.79 -3.37
C SER A 10 5.92 -3.84 -2.43
N PHE A 11 7.24 -3.75 -2.59
CA PHE A 11 8.04 -2.77 -1.86
C PHE A 11 7.67 -1.32 -2.22
N GLY A 12 7.16 -1.09 -3.43
CA GLY A 12 6.67 0.21 -3.89
C GLY A 12 5.46 0.69 -3.08
N HIS A 13 4.52 -0.20 -2.76
CA HIS A 13 3.32 0.14 -2.00
C HIS A 13 3.66 0.52 -0.55
N THR A 14 4.61 -0.20 0.06
CA THR A 14 5.12 0.14 1.39
C THR A 14 5.77 1.53 1.41
N ILE A 15 6.61 1.84 0.41
CA ILE A 15 7.22 3.17 0.28
C ILE A 15 6.15 4.24 0.05
N ALA A 16 5.15 3.99 -0.79
CA ALA A 16 4.03 4.92 -1.01
C ALA A 16 3.24 5.19 0.29
N GLY A 17 3.06 4.17 1.12
CA GLY A 17 2.50 4.30 2.47
C GLY A 17 3.32 5.23 3.37
N ILE A 18 4.66 5.11 3.34
CA ILE A 18 5.56 6.00 4.08
C ILE A 18 5.42 7.45 3.59
N PHE A 19 5.45 7.68 2.28
CA PHE A 19 5.34 9.04 1.72
C PHE A 19 3.97 9.69 1.98
N THR A 20 2.91 8.89 2.10
CA THR A 20 1.56 9.38 2.40
C THR A 20 1.49 10.12 3.73
N TYR A 21 2.32 9.75 4.71
CA TYR A 21 2.39 10.48 5.98
C TYR A 21 2.72 11.97 5.77
N PHE A 22 3.62 12.27 4.82
CA PHE A 22 4.02 13.64 4.51
C PHE A 22 3.11 14.31 3.48
N ILE A 23 2.54 13.52 2.56
CA ILE A 23 1.72 14.02 1.46
C ILE A 23 0.43 13.18 1.39
N PRO A 24 -0.62 13.52 2.16
CA PRO A 24 -1.83 12.71 2.25
C PRO A 24 -2.56 12.47 0.92
N ILE A 25 -2.38 13.33 -0.09
CA ILE A 25 -2.99 13.15 -1.41
C ILE A 25 -2.49 11.88 -2.11
N VAL A 26 -1.31 11.36 -1.75
CA VAL A 26 -0.77 10.10 -2.30
C VAL A 26 -1.71 8.94 -2.00
N PHE A 27 -2.40 8.94 -0.86
CA PHE A 27 -3.42 7.94 -0.53
C PHE A 27 -4.54 7.90 -1.56
N VAL A 28 -5.03 9.06 -1.97
CA VAL A 28 -6.12 9.16 -2.93
C VAL A 28 -5.69 8.56 -4.26
N PHE A 29 -4.53 8.97 -4.78
CA PHE A 29 -3.98 8.40 -6.01
C PHE A 29 -3.75 6.90 -5.92
N PHE A 30 -3.23 6.42 -4.79
CA PHE A 30 -2.99 5.00 -4.55
C PHE A 30 -4.29 4.20 -4.59
N VAL A 31 -5.32 4.60 -3.86
CA VAL A 31 -6.62 3.91 -3.86
C VAL A 31 -7.25 3.87 -5.25
N PHE A 32 -7.21 4.98 -6.00
CA PHE A 32 -7.74 4.98 -7.37
C PHE A 32 -6.94 4.06 -8.30
N TYR A 33 -5.61 4.09 -8.21
CA TYR A 33 -4.74 3.22 -8.99
C TYR A 33 -5.04 1.74 -8.72
N GLU A 34 -5.10 1.33 -7.46
CA GLU A 34 -5.38 -0.06 -7.06
C GLU A 34 -6.79 -0.51 -7.45
N VAL A 35 -7.80 0.35 -7.28
CA VAL A 35 -9.18 0.02 -7.70
C VAL A 35 -9.26 -0.17 -9.21
N ILE A 36 -8.58 0.68 -9.99
CA ILE A 36 -8.54 0.56 -11.45
C ILE A 36 -7.77 -0.70 -11.87
N GLU A 37 -6.61 -0.98 -11.26
CA GLU A 37 -5.82 -2.20 -11.51
C GLU A 37 -6.65 -3.45 -11.18
N HIS A 38 -7.33 -3.46 -10.04
CA HIS A 38 -8.20 -4.56 -9.62
C HIS A 38 -9.37 -4.80 -10.59
N ILE A 39 -10.04 -3.74 -11.05
CA ILE A 39 -11.12 -3.86 -12.04
C ILE A 39 -10.57 -4.34 -13.40
N TYR A 40 -9.43 -3.82 -13.83
CA TYR A 40 -8.82 -4.19 -15.12
C TYR A 40 -8.32 -5.64 -15.14
N LEU A 41 -7.82 -6.13 -14.00
CA LEU A 41 -7.35 -7.49 -13.79
C LEU A 41 -8.43 -8.42 -13.22
N ALA A 42 -9.67 -7.96 -13.11
CA ALA A 42 -10.78 -8.76 -12.62
C ALA A 42 -10.94 -10.03 -13.46
N GLY A 43 -10.89 -11.18 -12.78
CA GLY A 43 -10.94 -12.52 -13.42
C GLY A 43 -9.61 -13.03 -13.99
N LYS A 44 -8.53 -12.23 -13.95
CA LYS A 44 -7.17 -12.63 -14.36
C LYS A 44 -6.24 -12.87 -13.17
N GLU A 45 -6.43 -12.14 -12.08
CA GLU A 45 -5.64 -12.27 -10.84
C GLU A 45 -6.49 -12.66 -9.63
N LYS A 46 -5.82 -13.10 -8.56
CA LYS A 46 -6.46 -13.43 -7.28
C LYS A 46 -6.77 -12.14 -6.54
N GLU A 47 -7.99 -12.03 -5.99
CA GLU A 47 -8.39 -10.91 -5.12
C GLU A 47 -7.45 -10.69 -3.92
N ALA A 48 -6.72 -11.75 -3.54
CA ALA A 48 -5.68 -11.71 -2.52
C ALA A 48 -4.52 -10.74 -2.84
N ASN A 49 -4.27 -10.41 -4.12
CA ASN A 49 -3.22 -9.46 -4.51
C ASN A 49 -3.61 -8.04 -4.09
N PHE A 50 -4.80 -7.58 -4.47
CA PHE A 50 -5.34 -6.27 -4.09
C PHE A 50 -5.37 -6.05 -2.57
N LEU A 51 -5.78 -7.10 -1.83
CA LEU A 51 -5.73 -7.08 -0.37
C LEU A 51 -4.29 -7.01 0.16
N GLY A 52 -3.34 -7.70 -0.49
CA GLY A 52 -1.91 -7.60 -0.20
C GLY A 52 -1.38 -6.17 -0.40
N ASP A 53 -1.67 -5.55 -1.54
CA ASP A 53 -1.21 -4.21 -1.89
C ASP A 53 -1.72 -3.15 -0.90
N ILE A 54 -2.99 -3.25 -0.49
CA ILE A 54 -3.56 -2.41 0.58
C ILE A 54 -2.83 -2.64 1.92
N VAL A 55 -2.59 -3.89 2.30
CA VAL A 55 -1.91 -4.23 3.57
C VAL A 55 -0.49 -3.68 3.58
N GLU A 56 0.24 -3.75 2.47
CA GLU A 56 1.61 -3.23 2.35
C GLU A 56 1.65 -1.71 2.46
N PHE A 57 0.73 -1.03 1.79
CA PHE A 57 0.59 0.41 1.93
C PHE A 57 0.30 0.82 3.38
N LEU A 58 -0.68 0.17 4.02
CA LEU A 58 -1.04 0.45 5.41
C LEU A 58 0.10 0.11 6.37
N PHE A 59 0.88 -0.93 6.07
CA PHE A 59 2.06 -1.29 6.84
C PHE A 59 3.11 -0.18 6.79
N GLY A 60 3.42 0.34 5.60
CA GLY A 60 4.35 1.46 5.44
C GLY A 60 3.89 2.73 6.17
N LEU A 61 2.62 3.09 6.02
CA LEU A 61 2.01 4.23 6.72
C LEU A 61 2.03 4.05 8.25
N GLY A 62 1.70 2.85 8.74
CA GLY A 62 1.75 2.52 10.15
C GLY A 62 3.17 2.60 10.71
N LEU A 63 4.15 2.07 9.98
CA LEU A 63 5.56 2.08 10.37
C LEU A 63 6.09 3.51 10.52
N ILE A 64 5.85 4.39 9.53
CA ILE A 64 6.30 5.79 9.64
C ILE A 64 5.55 6.54 10.74
N THR A 65 4.24 6.29 10.91
CA THR A 65 3.44 6.94 11.95
C THR A 65 3.95 6.61 13.35
N ILE A 66 4.24 5.33 13.60
CA ILE A 66 4.82 4.87 14.86
C ILE A 66 6.21 5.46 15.06
N THR A 67 7.06 5.43 14.02
CA THR A 67 8.43 5.96 14.06
C THR A 67 8.43 7.45 14.43
N MET A 68 7.61 8.27 13.77
CA MET A 68 7.51 9.71 14.05
C MET A 68 7.03 9.98 15.47
N ARG A 69 6.02 9.24 15.95
CA ARG A 69 5.53 9.33 17.33
C ARG A 69 6.60 8.97 18.37
N PHE A 70 7.40 7.93 18.13
CA PHE A 70 8.51 7.58 19.01
C PHE A 70 9.65 8.62 18.99
N MET A 71 9.83 9.32 17.87
CA MET A 71 10.80 10.39 17.72
C MET A 71 10.31 11.75 18.27
N CYS A 72 9.14 11.80 18.91
CA CYS A 72 8.49 13.02 19.41
C CYS A 72 8.20 14.07 18.32
N PHE A 73 7.94 13.62 17.09
CA PHE A 73 7.44 14.46 15.99
C PHE A 73 5.95 14.22 15.72
#